data_AF-K8A0J8-F1
#
_entry.id   AF-K8A0J8-F1
#
_cell.length_a   1.000
_cell.length_b   1.000
_cell.length_c   1.000
_cell.angle_alpha   90.00
_cell.angle_beta   90.00
_cell.angle_gamma   90.00
#
_symmetry.space_group_name_H-M   'P 1'
#
loop_
_entity.id
_entity.type
_entity.pdbx_description
1 polymer ?
#
loop_
_entity_poly.entity_id
_entity_poly.type
_entity_poly.pdbx_seq_one_letter_code
_entity_poly.pdbx_strand_id
1 'polypeptide(L)'
;MIITADDLLFRSFRDLKYKVIEGESNVWIENDQGDFIELVRNDQLLDYYDDDEIKKIRGLIDGELIFYMVNFKNINFLKKILAEVAGKDNVVIDNDFDLIIRGGDFVEICKKNPDWDWAVNS
;
A
#
# COMPACT_ATOMS: atom_id res chain seq x y z
N MET A 1 0.52 3.39 -5.15
CA MET A 1 -0.16 2.08 -5.24
C MET A 1 0.30 1.08 -4.17
N ILE A 2 -0.46 0.00 -3.96
CA ILE A 2 -0.01 -1.19 -3.19
C ILE A 2 -0.07 -2.40 -4.10
N ILE A 3 0.97 -3.24 -4.04
CA ILE A 3 1.08 -4.46 -4.83
C ILE A 3 1.30 -5.62 -3.85
N THR A 4 0.61 -6.73 -4.05
CA THR A 4 0.76 -7.92 -3.20
C THR A 4 0.80 -9.19 -4.04
N ALA A 5 1.38 -10.25 -3.47
CA ALA A 5 1.37 -11.59 -4.05
C ALA A 5 0.22 -12.50 -3.54
N ASP A 6 -0.66 -11.99 -2.67
CA ASP A 6 -1.87 -12.68 -2.24
C ASP A 6 -3.11 -11.77 -2.19
N ASP A 7 -4.30 -12.38 -2.27
CA ASP A 7 -5.60 -11.69 -2.14
C ASP A 7 -5.99 -11.42 -0.67
N LEU A 8 -5.07 -11.67 0.27
CA LEU A 8 -5.35 -11.65 1.70
C LEU A 8 -5.02 -10.30 2.34
N LEU A 9 -4.56 -9.32 1.56
CA LEU A 9 -4.32 -7.96 2.04
C LEU A 9 -5.56 -7.42 2.76
N PHE A 10 -6.75 -7.63 2.21
CA PHE A 10 -8.00 -7.15 2.82
C PHE A 10 -8.25 -7.72 4.23
N ARG A 11 -7.87 -8.98 4.46
CA ARG A 11 -8.00 -9.60 5.80
C ARG A 11 -7.16 -8.90 6.85
N SER A 12 -6.04 -8.27 6.47
CA SER A 12 -5.21 -7.53 7.42
C SER A 12 -5.84 -6.24 7.93
N PHE A 13 -6.84 -5.70 7.23
CA PHE A 13 -7.54 -4.50 7.69
C PHE A 13 -8.62 -4.81 8.73
N ARG A 14 -9.09 -6.06 8.85
CA ARG A 14 -10.20 -6.44 9.75
C ARG A 14 -9.92 -6.23 11.22
N ASP A 15 -8.66 -6.37 11.62
CA ASP A 15 -8.24 -6.26 13.02
C ASP A 15 -7.84 -4.82 13.40
N LEU A 16 -7.99 -3.87 12.47
CA LEU A 16 -7.71 -2.47 12.75
C LEU A 16 -8.76 -1.88 13.70
N LYS A 17 -8.33 -0.97 14.55
CA LYS A 17 -9.20 -0.20 15.46
C LYS A 17 -10.11 0.83 14.74
N TYR A 18 -10.09 0.87 13.42
CA TYR A 18 -10.81 1.85 12.60
C TYR A 18 -12.11 1.27 12.05
N LYS A 19 -12.97 2.14 11.55
CA LYS A 19 -14.17 1.68 10.83
C LYS A 19 -13.73 1.14 9.47
N VAL A 20 -13.96 -0.15 9.24
CA VAL A 20 -13.61 -0.84 7.98
C VAL A 20 -14.88 -1.32 7.29
N ILE A 21 -15.02 -1.01 6.00
CA ILE A 21 -16.11 -1.48 5.15
C ILE A 21 -15.48 -2.21 3.96
N GLU A 22 -15.79 -3.50 3.81
CA GLU A 22 -15.34 -4.33 2.69
C GLU A 22 -16.44 -4.38 1.62
N GLY A 23 -16.08 -4.02 0.40
CA GLY A 23 -16.86 -4.30 -0.82
C GLY A 23 -16.31 -5.50 -1.57
N GLU A 24 -16.85 -5.76 -2.77
CA GLU A 24 -16.40 -6.89 -3.61
C GLU A 24 -14.96 -6.69 -4.12
N SER A 25 -14.57 -5.46 -4.43
CA SER A 25 -13.27 -5.12 -5.01
C SER A 25 -12.54 -3.98 -4.30
N ASN A 26 -13.09 -3.46 -3.19
CA ASN A 26 -12.51 -2.36 -2.45
C ASN A 26 -12.62 -2.53 -0.93
N VAL A 27 -11.74 -1.85 -0.22
CA VAL A 27 -11.78 -1.70 1.24
C VAL A 27 -11.72 -0.22 1.58
N TRP A 28 -12.67 0.23 2.39
CA TRP A 28 -12.74 1.58 2.93
C TRP A 28 -12.40 1.57 4.42
N ILE A 29 -11.47 2.43 4.82
CA ILE A 29 -10.99 2.59 6.20
C ILE A 29 -11.19 4.05 6.60
N GLU A 30 -11.89 4.30 7.70
CA GLU A 30 -12.21 5.64 8.18
C GLU A 30 -11.86 5.80 9.67
N ASN A 31 -11.23 6.92 10.02
CA ASN A 31 -10.97 7.29 11.43
C ASN A 31 -12.07 8.21 12.00
N ASP A 32 -12.00 8.50 13.29
CA ASP A 32 -12.94 9.38 14.01
C ASP A 32 -12.87 10.85 13.59
N GLN A 33 -11.80 11.24 12.88
CA GLN A 33 -11.58 12.58 12.35
C GLN A 33 -12.17 12.77 10.94
N GLY A 34 -12.74 11.71 10.34
CA GLY A 34 -13.28 11.72 8.99
C GLY A 34 -12.21 11.73 7.89
N ASP A 35 -10.97 11.33 8.22
CA ASP A 35 -10.00 10.92 7.20
C ASP A 35 -10.32 9.51 6.73
N PHE A 36 -10.08 9.26 5.45
CA PHE A 36 -10.33 7.97 4.85
C PHE A 36 -9.14 7.48 4.02
N ILE A 37 -9.10 6.16 3.85
CA ILE A 37 -8.29 5.45 2.88
C ILE A 37 -9.22 4.45 2.18
N GLU A 38 -9.18 4.43 0.86
CA GLU A 38 -9.85 3.44 0.05
C GLU A 38 -8.80 2.69 -0.77
N LEU A 39 -8.78 1.37 -0.64
CA LEU A 39 -8.01 0.49 -1.49
C LEU A 39 -8.94 -0.12 -2.53
N VAL A 40 -8.66 0.08 -3.81
CA VAL A 40 -9.45 -0.47 -4.92
C VAL A 40 -8.58 -1.40 -5.73
N ARG A 41 -8.94 -2.68 -5.82
CA ARG A 41 -8.26 -3.62 -6.70
C ARG A 41 -8.41 -3.14 -8.14
N ASN A 42 -7.29 -3.05 -8.85
CA ASN A 42 -7.28 -2.64 -10.24
C ASN A 42 -6.15 -3.34 -11.00
N ASP A 43 -6.47 -4.50 -11.57
CA ASP A 43 -5.50 -5.33 -12.30
C ASP A 43 -5.02 -4.66 -13.60
N GLN A 44 -5.75 -3.65 -14.11
CA GLN A 44 -5.33 -2.86 -15.29
C GLN A 44 -4.15 -1.94 -14.98
N LEU A 45 -3.79 -1.74 -13.71
CA LEU A 45 -2.62 -0.94 -13.34
C LEU A 45 -1.32 -1.53 -13.87
N LEU A 46 -1.27 -2.86 -14.08
CA LEU A 46 -0.12 -3.54 -14.66
C LEU A 46 0.31 -2.93 -16.01
N ASP A 47 -0.65 -2.45 -16.81
CA ASP A 47 -0.39 -1.91 -18.16
C ASP A 47 0.34 -0.55 -18.13
N TYR A 48 0.43 0.09 -16.96
CA TYR A 48 1.11 1.38 -16.80
C TYR A 48 2.57 1.26 -16.36
N TYR A 49 3.01 0.05 -16.00
CA TYR A 49 4.38 -0.22 -15.61
C TYR A 49 5.22 -0.64 -16.81
N ASP A 50 6.46 -0.17 -16.86
CA ASP A 50 7.43 -0.68 -17.83
C ASP A 50 8.09 -2.00 -17.39
N ASP A 51 8.82 -2.62 -18.32
CA ASP A 51 9.49 -3.92 -18.07
C ASP A 51 10.51 -3.85 -16.92
N ASP A 52 11.18 -2.71 -16.73
CA ASP A 52 12.20 -2.53 -15.69
C ASP A 52 11.55 -2.36 -14.30
N GLU A 53 10.44 -1.63 -14.21
CA GLU A 53 9.65 -1.51 -12.99
C GLU A 53 9.02 -2.85 -12.59
N ILE A 54 8.44 -3.59 -13.55
CA ILE A 54 7.92 -4.94 -13.29
C ILE A 54 9.03 -5.87 -12.84
N LYS A 55 10.21 -5.81 -13.46
CA LYS A 55 11.37 -6.59 -13.02
C LYS A 55 11.81 -6.21 -11.61
N LYS A 56 11.77 -4.92 -11.25
CA LYS A 56 12.04 -4.43 -9.89
C LYS A 56 11.03 -5.01 -8.90
N ILE A 57 9.73 -4.92 -9.18
CA ILE A 57 8.65 -5.47 -8.31
C ILE A 57 8.83 -6.99 -8.13
N ARG A 58 9.08 -7.73 -9.21
CA ARG A 58 9.33 -9.18 -9.16
C ARG A 58 10.62 -9.55 -8.43
N GLY A 59 11.59 -8.64 -8.35
CA GLY A 59 12.77 -8.81 -7.49
C GLY A 59 12.48 -8.63 -5.99
N LEU A 60 11.35 -7.99 -5.65
CA LEU A 60 10.94 -7.74 -4.28
C LEU A 60 9.99 -8.82 -3.75
N ILE A 61 9.06 -9.31 -4.57
CA ILE A 61 8.04 -10.30 -4.16
C ILE A 61 7.83 -11.38 -5.23
N ASP A 62 7.54 -12.59 -4.76
CA ASP A 62 7.23 -13.75 -5.60
C ASP A 62 5.72 -14.01 -5.63
N GLY A 63 5.16 -14.32 -6.80
CA GLY A 63 3.75 -14.71 -6.97
C GLY A 63 3.02 -13.98 -8.08
N GLU A 64 1.70 -14.12 -8.10
CA GLU A 64 0.81 -13.34 -8.97
C GLU A 64 0.68 -11.92 -8.41
N LEU A 65 0.97 -10.91 -9.23
CA LEU A 65 0.93 -9.51 -8.80
C LEU A 65 -0.52 -9.03 -8.80
N ILE A 66 -1.01 -8.59 -7.64
CA ILE A 66 -2.32 -7.97 -7.49
C ILE A 66 -2.11 -6.51 -7.13
N PHE A 67 -2.72 -5.62 -7.91
CA PHE A 67 -2.55 -4.19 -7.79
C PHE A 67 -3.75 -3.54 -7.11
N TYR A 68 -3.46 -2.63 -6.18
CA TYR A 68 -4.45 -1.82 -5.48
C TYR A 68 -4.12 -0.34 -5.65
N MET A 69 -5.06 0.40 -6.22
CA MET A 69 -5.06 1.85 -6.17
C MET A 69 -5.43 2.29 -4.76
N VAL A 70 -4.75 3.31 -4.25
CA VAL A 70 -4.99 3.82 -2.90
C VAL A 70 -5.45 5.27 -3.00
N ASN A 71 -6.72 5.51 -2.68
CA ASN A 71 -7.25 6.86 -2.53
C ASN A 71 -7.19 7.24 -1.05
N PHE A 72 -6.72 8.44 -0.74
CA PHE A 72 -6.63 8.88 0.64
C PHE A 72 -6.75 10.40 0.74
N LYS A 73 -7.23 10.87 1.88
CA LYS A 73 -7.33 12.30 2.19
C LYS A 73 -6.10 12.83 2.95
N ASN A 74 -5.48 11.98 3.76
CA ASN A 74 -4.43 12.36 4.71
C ASN A 74 -3.27 11.37 4.66
N ILE A 75 -2.10 11.84 4.23
CA ILE A 75 -0.89 11.01 4.07
C ILE A 75 -0.41 10.41 5.40
N ASN A 76 -0.55 11.12 6.51
CA ASN A 76 -0.11 10.62 7.82
C ASN A 76 -1.03 9.50 8.30
N PHE A 77 -2.33 9.59 7.98
CA PHE A 77 -3.25 8.49 8.23
C PHE A 77 -2.89 7.27 7.36
N LEU A 78 -2.60 7.49 6.06
CA LEU A 78 -2.17 6.42 5.17
C LEU A 78 -0.91 5.71 5.67
N LYS A 79 0.15 6.45 6.02
CA LYS A 79 1.39 5.88 6.56
C LYS A 79 1.14 5.04 7.82
N LYS A 80 0.24 5.47 8.71
CA LYS A 80 -0.13 4.70 9.90
C LYS A 80 -0.77 3.37 9.52
N ILE A 81 -1.75 3.39 8.62
CA ILE A 81 -2.40 2.16 8.15
C ILE A 81 -1.39 1.23 7.45
N LEU A 82 -0.59 1.77 6.54
CA LEU A 82 0.45 0.99 5.85
C LEU A 82 1.47 0.42 6.84
N ALA A 83 1.85 1.14 7.89
CA ALA A 83 2.75 0.62 8.92
C ALA A 83 2.14 -0.59 9.67
N GLU A 84 0.82 -0.68 9.78
CA GLU A 84 0.13 -1.81 10.42
C GLU A 84 -0.02 -3.01 9.47
N VAL A 85 -0.18 -2.80 8.16
CA VAL A 85 -0.51 -3.89 7.21
C VAL A 85 0.58 -4.27 6.21
N ALA A 86 1.47 -3.34 5.87
CA ALA A 86 2.46 -3.51 4.81
C ALA A 86 3.73 -4.22 5.30
N GLY A 87 3.89 -4.45 6.61
CA GLY A 87 5.05 -5.15 7.17
C GLY A 87 5.18 -6.64 6.78
N LYS A 88 4.35 -7.13 5.86
CA LYS A 88 4.39 -8.50 5.35
C LYS A 88 5.37 -8.62 4.19
N ASP A 89 6.04 -9.77 4.09
CA ASP A 89 7.06 -10.03 3.07
C ASP A 89 6.51 -10.05 1.63
N ASN A 90 5.18 -10.11 1.47
CA ASN A 90 4.50 -10.21 0.20
C ASN A 90 3.85 -8.89 -0.26
N VAL A 91 4.16 -7.76 0.40
CA VAL A 91 3.64 -6.44 0.03
C VAL A 91 4.75 -5.57 -0.53
N VAL A 92 4.44 -4.84 -1.61
CA VAL A 92 5.26 -3.79 -2.21
C VAL A 92 4.46 -2.50 -2.20
N ILE A 93 5.15 -1.42 -1.86
CA ILE A 93 4.63 -0.05 -1.93
C ILE A 93 5.30 0.62 -3.12
N ASP A 94 4.46 1.16 -3.99
CA ASP A 94 4.83 2.13 -5.01
C ASP A 94 4.17 3.45 -4.62
N ASN A 95 4.91 4.54 -4.56
CA ASN A 95 4.32 5.84 -4.21
C ASN A 95 4.12 6.76 -5.43
N ASP A 96 4.41 6.29 -6.64
CA ASP A 96 4.34 7.03 -7.90
C ASP A 96 5.38 8.18 -8.02
N PHE A 97 6.42 8.18 -7.18
CA PHE A 97 7.53 9.15 -7.14
C PHE A 97 8.91 8.44 -7.13
N ASP A 98 9.11 7.50 -8.06
CA ASP A 98 10.33 6.67 -8.23
C ASP A 98 10.67 5.71 -7.07
N LEU A 99 9.78 5.59 -6.08
CA LEU A 99 9.95 4.67 -4.96
C LEU A 99 9.07 3.44 -5.12
N ILE A 100 9.73 2.31 -5.39
CA ILE A 100 9.14 0.97 -5.34
C ILE A 100 9.96 0.15 -4.35
N ILE A 101 9.37 -0.20 -3.21
CA ILE A 101 10.07 -0.89 -2.11
C ILE A 101 9.19 -1.94 -1.44
N ARG A 102 9.80 -2.88 -0.72
CA ARG A 102 9.05 -3.82 0.12
C ARG A 102 8.30 -3.05 1.20
N GLY A 103 7.10 -3.53 1.53
CA GLY A 103 6.29 -2.95 2.58
C GLY A 103 6.98 -3.00 3.95
N GLY A 104 7.74 -4.06 4.25
CA GLY A 104 8.59 -4.11 5.45
C GLY A 104 9.61 -2.97 5.53
N ASP A 105 10.32 -2.69 4.43
CA ASP A 105 11.28 -1.59 4.37
C ASP A 105 10.59 -0.23 4.50
N PHE A 106 9.42 -0.08 3.86
CA PHE A 106 8.56 1.10 4.00
C PHE A 106 8.19 1.38 5.45
N VAL A 107 7.75 0.35 6.18
CA VAL A 107 7.39 0.45 7.61
C VAL A 107 8.60 0.91 8.43
N GLU A 108 9.78 0.36 8.18
CA GLU A 108 11.00 0.73 8.90
C GLU A 108 11.44 2.17 8.60
N ILE A 109 11.30 2.65 7.37
CA ILE A 109 11.55 4.06 7.02
C ILE A 109 10.57 4.97 7.77
N CYS A 110 9.27 4.66 7.75
CA CYS A 110 8.25 5.46 8.44
C CYS A 110 8.48 5.53 9.95
N LYS A 111 8.94 4.43 10.58
CA LYS A 111 9.29 4.41 12.01
C LYS A 111 10.51 5.30 12.32
N LYS A 112 11.54 5.25 11.47
CA LYS A 112 12.77 6.02 11.65
C LYS A 112 12.59 7.51 11.36
N ASN A 113 11.75 7.84 10.36
CA ASN A 113 11.51 9.19 9.88
C ASN A 113 9.99 9.47 9.80
N PRO A 114 9.32 9.79 10.92
CA PRO A 114 7.87 10.02 10.96
C PRO A 114 7.39 11.15 10.04
N ASP A 115 8.24 12.17 9.86
CA ASP A 115 7.96 13.35 9.04
C ASP A 115 8.44 13.21 7.58
N TRP A 116 8.89 12.00 7.18
CA TRP A 116 9.42 11.76 5.84
C TRP A 116 8.39 12.11 4.77
N ASP A 117 8.66 13.08 3.91
CA ASP A 117 7.86 13.30 2.72
C ASP A 117 8.27 12.31 1.64
N TRP A 118 7.43 11.29 1.42
CA TRP A 118 7.74 10.21 0.50
C TRP A 118 7.81 10.66 -0.97
N ALA A 119 7.25 11.84 -1.31
CA ALA A 119 7.21 12.36 -2.66
C ALA A 119 8.49 13.13 -3.02
N VAL A 120 9.32 13.40 -2.01
CA VAL A 120 10.61 14.04 -2.17
C VAL A 120 11.68 13.00 -1.88
N ASN A 121 12.34 12.53 -2.93
CA ASN A 121 13.50 11.66 -2.77
C ASN A 121 14.55 12.38 -1.93
N SER A 122 14.75 11.90 -0.70
CA SER A 122 15.75 12.40 0.26
C SER A 122 17.07 11.67 0.11
#